data_AF-A0A067BLK7-F1
#
_entry.id   AF-A0A067BLK7-F1
#
_cell.length_a   1.000
_cell.length_b   1.000
_cell.length_c   1.000
_cell.angle_alpha   90.00
_cell.angle_beta   90.00
_cell.angle_gamma   90.00
#
_symmetry.space_group_name_H-M   'P 1'
#
loop_
_entity.id
_entity.type
_entity.pdbx_description
1 polymer ?
#
loop_
_entity_poly.entity_id
_entity_poly.type
_entity_poly.pdbx_seq_one_letter_code
_entity_poly.pdbx_strand_id
1 'polypeptide(L)'
;MRIAELLSLAVIASTSLAAADEVCNLILAKSLSFCSMVDYVAVTGADDLTGAAADADAATYYASVEKILDRFGCSTKYSLYNCDDCRDAYKYWVCAVQFQRCGGSGQSATAICPSVANGCDPFRTRTCLSICEDVIRKCPYVLNFACPAEDTEYFSSDLANCNRLDRTRNPDNPDLGWPGTFASS
;
A
#
# COMPACT_ATOMS: atom_id res chain seq x y z
N MET A 1 40.95 0.40 45.06
CA MET A 1 39.97 0.75 46.11
C MET A 1 39.00 1.75 45.47
N ARG A 2 38.08 1.29 44.60
CA ARG A 2 36.70 0.87 44.89
C ARG A 2 35.94 1.89 45.75
N ILE A 3 35.18 2.77 45.09
CA ILE A 3 33.86 3.17 45.60
C ILE A 3 32.90 2.97 44.43
N ALA A 4 32.09 1.92 44.58
CA ALA A 4 31.00 1.54 43.71
C ALA A 4 29.71 2.18 44.26
N GLU A 5 28.65 2.08 43.44
CA GLU A 5 27.24 2.24 43.80
C GLU A 5 26.71 3.67 43.88
N LEU A 6 26.04 4.09 42.80
CA LEU A 6 24.64 4.52 42.86
C LEU A 6 24.06 4.44 41.44
N LEU A 7 23.49 3.27 41.16
CA LEU A 7 22.69 2.95 39.98
C LEU A 7 21.21 3.27 40.27
N SER A 8 20.48 3.48 39.18
CA SER A 8 19.04 3.25 38.99
C SER A 8 18.07 4.37 39.39
N LEU A 9 17.55 5.08 38.37
CA LEU A 9 16.18 4.91 37.85
C LEU A 9 15.86 6.05 36.88
N ALA A 10 16.19 5.85 35.61
CA ALA A 10 15.52 6.55 34.50
C ALA A 10 15.20 5.49 33.45
N VAL A 11 14.23 4.64 33.80
CA VAL A 11 13.63 3.67 32.89
C VAL A 11 12.64 4.43 32.00
N ILE A 12 13.00 4.52 30.73
CA ILE A 12 12.16 4.35 29.54
C ILE A 12 10.82 5.12 29.54
N ALA A 13 10.79 6.20 28.76
CA ALA A 13 9.61 6.56 27.98
C ALA A 13 10.01 6.60 26.50
N SER A 14 10.34 5.42 25.97
CA SER A 14 10.17 5.17 24.54
C SER A 14 8.68 5.20 24.28
N THR A 15 8.12 6.36 23.97
CA THR A 15 6.80 6.42 23.34
C THR A 15 6.99 5.92 21.92
N SER A 16 6.94 4.59 21.77
CA SER A 16 6.32 4.03 20.58
C SER A 16 4.96 4.71 20.49
N LEU A 17 4.77 5.54 19.47
CA LEU A 17 3.44 5.95 19.04
C LEU A 17 2.67 4.63 18.92
N ALA A 18 1.74 4.39 19.86
CA ALA A 18 0.93 3.19 19.82
C ALA A 18 0.34 3.12 18.41
N ALA A 19 0.48 1.96 17.75
CA ALA A 19 -0.42 1.65 16.66
C ALA A 19 -1.82 1.93 17.22
N ALA A 20 -2.50 2.95 16.70
CA ALA A 20 -3.92 3.14 16.97
C ALA A 20 -4.57 1.78 16.76
N ASP A 21 -5.39 1.29 17.70
CA ASP A 21 -5.92 -0.08 17.69
C ASP A 21 -6.41 -0.46 16.28
N GLU A 22 -5.58 -1.16 15.50
CA GLU A 22 -5.87 -1.44 14.10
C GLU A 22 -6.88 -2.59 14.04
N VAL A 23 -7.91 -2.45 13.22
CA VAL A 23 -9.02 -3.41 13.12
C VAL A 23 -9.33 -3.73 11.67
N CYS A 24 -9.78 -4.97 11.45
CA CYS A 24 -10.22 -5.45 10.14
C CYS A 24 -11.70 -5.18 9.94
N ASN A 25 -12.02 -4.25 9.04
CA ASN A 25 -13.40 -3.90 8.71
C ASN A 25 -13.70 -4.15 7.24
N LEU A 26 -14.92 -4.60 6.95
CA LEU A 26 -15.40 -4.75 5.58
C LEU A 26 -15.67 -3.36 4.99
N ILE A 27 -14.88 -3.00 3.97
CA ILE A 27 -15.15 -1.83 3.16
C ILE A 27 -16.13 -2.23 2.06
N LEU A 28 -17.29 -1.58 2.01
CA LEU A 28 -18.30 -1.87 1.00
C LEU A 28 -17.91 -1.25 -0.33
N ALA A 29 -18.22 -1.93 -1.43
CA ALA A 29 -17.97 -1.42 -2.77
C ALA A 29 -18.55 -0.01 -2.95
N LYS A 30 -17.71 0.93 -3.44
CA LYS A 30 -18.06 2.34 -3.67
C LYS A 30 -18.51 3.11 -2.42
N SER A 31 -18.22 2.62 -1.22
CA SER A 31 -18.46 3.38 0.02
C SER A 31 -17.46 4.53 0.20
N LEU A 32 -16.24 4.36 -0.33
CA LEU A 32 -15.17 5.35 -0.30
C LEU A 32 -15.26 6.31 -1.48
N SER A 33 -14.94 7.58 -1.22
CA SER A 33 -15.04 8.65 -2.20
C SER A 33 -13.85 8.70 -3.15
N PHE A 34 -12.65 8.36 -2.65
CA PHE A 34 -11.41 8.41 -3.40
C PHE A 34 -10.95 7.02 -3.81
N CYS A 35 -10.71 6.11 -2.87
CA CYS A 35 -10.32 4.72 -3.05
C CYS A 35 -11.51 3.79 -3.37
N SER A 36 -12.33 4.19 -4.35
CA SER A 36 -13.56 3.48 -4.73
C SER A 36 -13.35 2.03 -5.21
N MET A 37 -12.10 1.65 -5.51
CA MET A 37 -11.69 0.29 -5.88
C MET A 37 -11.57 -0.70 -4.72
N VAL A 38 -11.66 -0.22 -3.47
CA VAL A 38 -11.57 -1.07 -2.28
C VAL A 38 -12.97 -1.59 -1.93
N ASP A 39 -13.12 -2.91 -1.93
CA ASP A 39 -14.39 -3.60 -1.69
C ASP A 39 -14.24 -4.85 -0.80
N TYR A 40 -13.18 -4.87 0.01
CA TYR A 40 -12.77 -6.03 0.81
C TYR A 40 -12.54 -5.67 2.28
N VAL A 41 -12.29 -6.69 3.09
CA VAL A 41 -11.88 -6.50 4.49
C VAL A 41 -10.48 -5.93 4.53
N ALA A 42 -10.37 -4.70 4.99
CA ALA A 42 -9.12 -3.95 5.05
C ALA A 42 -8.84 -3.50 6.48
N VAL A 43 -7.57 -3.22 6.75
CA VAL A 43 -7.15 -2.62 7.99
C VAL A 43 -7.57 -1.16 8.02
N THR A 44 -8.11 -0.76 9.16
CA THR A 44 -8.58 0.59 9.49
C THR A 44 -8.29 0.86 10.97
N GLY A 45 -8.39 2.12 11.41
CA GLY A 45 -8.32 2.43 12.84
C GLY A 45 -9.58 1.99 13.58
N ALA A 46 -9.48 1.67 14.87
CA ALA A 46 -10.63 1.35 15.72
C ALA A 46 -11.68 2.47 15.79
N ASP A 47 -11.26 3.71 15.55
CA ASP A 47 -12.08 4.90 15.45
C ASP A 47 -12.57 5.22 14.02
N ASP A 48 -12.06 4.51 13.00
CA ASP A 48 -12.42 4.66 11.59
C ASP A 48 -12.96 3.36 10.98
N LEU A 49 -14.03 2.82 11.56
CA LEU A 49 -14.62 1.56 11.12
C LEU A 49 -15.09 1.55 9.65
N THR A 50 -15.35 2.74 9.09
CA THR A 50 -15.75 2.89 7.68
C THR A 50 -14.58 3.08 6.72
N GLY A 51 -13.36 3.32 7.23
CA GLY A 51 -12.21 3.68 6.41
C GLY A 51 -12.28 5.09 5.79
N ALA A 52 -13.13 5.97 6.29
CA ALA A 52 -13.36 7.28 5.72
C ALA A 52 -12.18 8.24 6.00
N ALA A 53 -11.56 8.12 7.17
CA ALA A 53 -10.36 8.88 7.48
C ALA A 53 -9.17 8.38 6.65
N ALA A 54 -9.01 7.06 6.53
CA ALA A 54 -7.98 6.46 5.68
C ALA A 54 -8.14 6.86 4.18
N ASP A 55 -9.37 6.97 3.69
CA ASP A 55 -9.70 7.45 2.34
C ASP A 55 -9.33 8.92 2.13
N ALA A 56 -9.62 9.76 3.12
CA ALA A 56 -9.25 11.18 3.10
C ALA A 56 -7.73 11.39 3.15
N ASP A 57 -7.01 10.58 3.92
CA ASP A 57 -5.55 10.58 3.95
C ASP A 57 -4.97 10.15 2.61
N ALA A 58 -5.51 9.09 1.99
CA ALA A 58 -5.12 8.65 0.65
C ALA A 58 -5.28 9.77 -0.38
N ALA A 59 -6.41 10.48 -0.34
CA ALA A 59 -6.67 11.63 -1.20
C ALA A 59 -5.69 12.79 -0.96
N THR A 60 -5.27 12.99 0.29
CA THR A 60 -4.30 14.04 0.66
C THR A 60 -2.90 13.73 0.12
N TYR A 61 -2.45 12.48 0.24
CA TYR A 61 -1.18 12.04 -0.38
C TYR A 61 -1.23 12.18 -1.90
N TYR A 62 -2.33 11.75 -2.52
CA TYR A 62 -2.56 11.89 -3.95
C TYR A 62 -2.49 13.36 -4.43
N ALA A 63 -3.16 14.28 -3.73
CA ALA A 63 -3.16 15.70 -4.07
C ALA A 63 -1.76 16.33 -4.01
N SER A 64 -0.84 15.76 -3.23
CA SER A 64 0.56 16.22 -3.21
C SER A 64 1.29 15.85 -4.50
N VAL A 65 1.03 14.65 -5.04
CA VAL A 65 1.57 14.22 -6.32
C VAL A 65 0.96 14.98 -7.49
N GLU A 66 -0.33 15.28 -7.43
CA GLU A 66 -0.99 16.14 -8.44
C GLU A 66 -0.24 17.47 -8.62
N LYS A 67 0.10 18.14 -7.51
CA LYS A 67 0.83 19.42 -7.53
C LYS A 67 2.23 19.29 -8.14
N ILE A 68 2.88 18.13 -7.96
CA ILE A 68 4.18 17.86 -8.56
C ILE A 68 3.98 17.68 -10.07
N LEU A 69 3.02 16.85 -10.48
CA LEU A 69 2.67 16.60 -11.88
C LEU A 69 2.22 17.85 -12.63
N ASP A 70 1.61 18.84 -11.98
CA ASP A 70 1.25 20.11 -12.63
C ASP A 70 2.46 20.95 -13.06
N ARG A 71 3.63 20.70 -12.47
CA ARG A 71 4.91 21.31 -12.91
C ARG A 71 5.49 20.62 -14.13
N PHE A 72 4.99 19.44 -14.44
CA PHE A 72 5.35 18.64 -15.59
C PHE A 72 4.36 18.99 -16.71
N GLY A 73 4.85 19.20 -17.92
CA GLY A 73 3.98 19.48 -19.06
C GLY A 73 3.20 18.21 -19.44
N CYS A 74 2.09 17.92 -18.75
CA CYS A 74 1.31 16.67 -18.88
C CYS A 74 0.79 16.37 -20.29
N SER A 75 0.78 17.37 -21.17
CA SER A 75 0.54 17.23 -22.60
C SER A 75 1.69 16.58 -23.37
N THR A 76 2.85 16.40 -22.75
CA THR A 76 4.08 15.87 -23.33
C THR A 76 4.29 14.45 -22.80
N LYS A 77 4.33 13.45 -23.70
CA LYS A 77 4.57 12.06 -23.29
C LYS A 77 5.99 11.91 -22.73
N TYR A 78 6.11 11.28 -21.57
CA TYR A 78 7.38 10.79 -21.02
C TYR A 78 7.68 9.43 -21.64
N SER A 79 8.39 9.39 -22.78
CA SER A 79 8.85 8.18 -23.50
C SER A 79 7.77 7.19 -23.99
N LEU A 80 6.85 6.77 -23.13
CA LEU A 80 5.75 5.83 -23.38
C LEU A 80 4.44 6.23 -22.65
N TYR A 81 4.55 6.84 -21.47
CA TYR A 81 3.42 7.19 -20.59
C TYR A 81 3.21 8.69 -20.46
N ASN A 82 2.06 9.08 -19.93
CA ASN A 82 1.71 10.47 -19.66
C ASN A 82 1.22 10.64 -18.21
N CYS A 83 0.85 11.87 -17.83
CA CYS A 83 0.41 12.14 -16.46
C CYS A 83 -0.79 11.29 -16.05
N ASP A 84 -1.76 11.04 -16.95
CA ASP A 84 -2.95 10.26 -16.61
C ASP A 84 -2.60 8.81 -16.23
N ASP A 85 -1.60 8.22 -16.92
CA ASP A 85 -1.10 6.88 -16.59
C ASP A 85 -0.43 6.87 -15.20
N CYS A 86 0.37 7.91 -14.90
CA CYS A 86 0.99 8.06 -13.58
C CYS A 86 -0.06 8.29 -12.48
N ARG A 87 -1.06 9.13 -12.75
CA ARG A 87 -2.17 9.43 -11.84
C ARG A 87 -2.93 8.16 -11.48
N ASP A 88 -3.27 7.34 -12.48
CA ASP A 88 -3.93 6.05 -12.24
C ASP A 88 -3.03 5.11 -11.41
N ALA A 89 -1.79 4.88 -11.83
CA ALA A 89 -0.86 4.01 -11.12
C ALA A 89 -0.66 4.44 -9.65
N TYR A 90 -0.44 5.74 -9.42
CA TYR A 90 -0.25 6.29 -8.08
C TYR A 90 -1.52 6.14 -7.22
N LYS A 91 -2.70 6.39 -7.79
CA LYS A 91 -3.98 6.20 -7.09
C LYS A 91 -4.13 4.77 -6.59
N TYR A 92 -3.84 3.78 -7.43
CA TYR A 92 -3.89 2.39 -7.04
C TYR A 92 -2.87 2.05 -5.95
N TRP A 93 -1.64 2.56 -6.06
CA TRP A 93 -0.61 2.33 -5.06
C TRP A 93 -0.99 2.94 -3.70
N VAL A 94 -1.41 4.20 -3.65
CA VAL A 94 -1.74 4.85 -2.37
C VAL A 94 -2.94 4.20 -1.70
N CYS A 95 -3.95 3.78 -2.48
CA CYS A 95 -5.09 3.04 -1.94
C CYS A 95 -4.68 1.64 -1.45
N ALA A 96 -3.75 0.96 -2.13
CA ALA A 96 -3.24 -0.33 -1.67
C ALA A 96 -2.44 -0.23 -0.36
N VAL A 97 -1.71 0.88 -0.17
CA VAL A 97 -0.94 1.13 1.05
C VAL A 97 -1.86 1.51 2.21
N GLN A 98 -2.85 2.36 1.96
CA GLN A 98 -3.80 2.82 2.99
C GLN A 98 -4.81 1.72 3.40
N PHE A 99 -5.21 0.86 2.46
CA PHE A 99 -6.18 -0.22 2.70
C PHE A 99 -5.54 -1.59 2.51
N GLN A 100 -4.70 -2.00 3.47
CA GLN A 100 -4.12 -3.33 3.45
C GLN A 100 -5.20 -4.38 3.73
N ARG A 101 -5.33 -5.38 2.86
CA ARG A 101 -6.31 -6.46 3.02
C ARG A 101 -5.99 -7.32 4.25
N CYS A 102 -7.01 -7.79 4.99
CA CYS A 102 -6.79 -8.62 6.18
C CYS A 102 -7.87 -9.69 6.52
N GLY A 103 -7.47 -10.84 7.15
CA GLY A 103 -8.27 -11.90 7.85
C GLY A 103 -7.87 -13.43 7.62
N GLY A 104 -8.73 -14.49 7.83
CA GLY A 104 -8.79 -15.96 7.38
C GLY A 104 -10.10 -16.62 6.67
N SER A 105 -10.33 -17.94 6.53
CA SER A 105 -11.56 -18.45 5.83
C SER A 105 -12.81 -18.54 6.74
N GLY A 106 -13.76 -17.60 6.56
CA GLY A 106 -15.11 -17.64 7.14
C GLY A 106 -15.57 -16.30 7.70
N GLN A 107 -15.91 -15.33 6.83
CA GLN A 107 -16.18 -13.91 7.20
C GLN A 107 -15.05 -13.21 7.99
N SER A 108 -13.95 -13.91 8.22
CA SER A 108 -12.76 -13.47 8.92
C SER A 108 -11.62 -14.07 8.12
N ALA A 109 -11.09 -13.30 7.14
CA ALA A 109 -10.51 -13.38 5.73
C ALA A 109 -9.14 -13.97 5.12
N THR A 110 -9.00 -15.17 4.56
CA THR A 110 -7.74 -15.88 4.14
C THR A 110 -6.35 -15.19 4.30
N ALA A 111 -5.69 -15.45 5.43
CA ALA A 111 -4.29 -15.16 5.70
C ALA A 111 -3.40 -16.12 4.91
N ILE A 112 -2.42 -15.63 4.14
CA ILE A 112 -1.09 -16.28 4.11
C ILE A 112 0.03 -15.24 3.85
N CYS A 113 0.90 -15.07 4.85
CA CYS A 113 2.27 -14.60 4.71
C CYS A 113 3.23 -15.78 4.89
N PRO A 114 4.06 -16.10 3.89
CA PRO A 114 5.44 -16.57 4.15
C PRO A 114 6.42 -15.98 3.11
N SER A 115 7.62 -15.49 3.40
CA SER A 115 8.42 -15.49 4.62
C SER A 115 9.48 -14.38 4.53
N VAL A 116 9.25 -13.25 5.20
CA VAL A 116 10.34 -12.55 5.89
C VAL A 116 10.30 -13.11 7.31
N ALA A 117 11.33 -13.84 7.71
CA ALA A 117 11.35 -14.68 8.92
C ALA A 117 10.89 -13.90 10.19
N ASN A 118 9.61 -14.04 10.54
CA ASN A 118 8.92 -13.45 11.70
C ASN A 118 8.46 -11.98 11.57
N GLY A 119 8.30 -11.43 10.36
CA GLY A 119 7.93 -10.01 10.16
C GLY A 119 6.45 -9.72 9.84
N CYS A 120 5.67 -10.70 9.40
CA CYS A 120 4.29 -10.45 8.95
C CYS A 120 3.26 -10.81 10.03
N ASP A 121 2.33 -9.90 10.28
CA ASP A 121 1.09 -10.21 11.00
C ASP A 121 0.29 -11.24 10.18
N PRO A 122 -0.02 -12.44 10.72
CA PRO A 122 -0.80 -13.45 10.01
C PRO A 122 -2.13 -12.90 9.51
N PHE A 123 -2.64 -11.79 10.04
CA PHE A 123 -3.90 -11.22 9.59
C PHE A 123 -3.81 -10.41 8.29
N ARG A 124 -2.64 -10.09 7.73
CA ARG A 124 -2.55 -9.22 6.54
C ARG A 124 -2.18 -9.96 5.25
N THR A 125 -2.82 -9.59 4.15
CA THR A 125 -2.41 -9.98 2.79
C THR A 125 -1.52 -8.88 2.22
N ARG A 126 -0.30 -9.25 1.80
CA ARG A 126 0.68 -8.32 1.20
C ARG A 126 0.18 -7.79 -0.14
N THR A 127 0.42 -6.51 -0.41
CA THR A 127 0.14 -5.89 -1.71
C THR A 127 1.08 -6.44 -2.78
N CYS A 128 0.57 -6.61 -4.01
CA CYS A 128 1.41 -7.05 -5.11
C CYS A 128 2.53 -6.05 -5.40
N LEU A 129 3.77 -6.52 -5.50
CA LEU A 129 4.94 -5.68 -5.82
C LEU A 129 4.75 -4.92 -7.15
N SER A 130 4.07 -5.54 -8.12
CA SER A 130 3.74 -4.93 -9.41
C SER A 130 2.89 -3.66 -9.29
N ILE A 131 2.12 -3.46 -8.21
CA ILE A 131 1.41 -2.18 -7.99
C ILE A 131 2.40 -1.05 -7.72
N CYS A 132 3.47 -1.32 -6.96
CA CYS A 132 4.53 -0.34 -6.74
C CYS A 132 5.33 -0.10 -8.03
N GLU A 133 5.71 -1.18 -8.72
CA GLU A 133 6.49 -1.09 -9.96
C GLU A 133 5.76 -0.32 -11.07
N ASP A 134 4.42 -0.38 -11.11
CA ASP A 134 3.58 0.40 -12.04
C ASP A 134 3.81 1.91 -11.88
N VAL A 135 3.94 2.38 -10.64
CA VAL A 135 4.24 3.79 -10.33
C VAL A 135 5.61 4.16 -10.89
N ILE A 136 6.65 3.37 -10.62
CA ILE A 136 8.02 3.68 -11.08
C ILE A 136 8.10 3.71 -12.62
N ARG A 137 7.35 2.85 -13.31
CA ARG A 137 7.32 2.84 -14.78
C ARG A 137 6.63 4.07 -15.37
N LYS A 138 5.52 4.50 -14.77
CA LYS A 138 4.61 5.50 -15.35
C LYS A 138 4.90 6.92 -14.89
N CYS A 139 5.47 7.08 -13.71
CA CYS A 139 5.65 8.37 -13.08
C CYS A 139 7.03 8.99 -13.32
N PRO A 140 7.14 10.33 -13.36
CA PRO A 140 8.44 11.00 -13.46
C PRO A 140 9.36 10.67 -12.28
N TYR A 141 10.65 10.49 -12.57
CA TYR A 141 11.68 10.13 -11.58
C TYR A 141 11.78 11.10 -10.39
N VAL A 142 11.32 12.35 -10.53
CA VAL A 142 11.34 13.35 -9.44
C VAL A 142 10.50 12.92 -8.23
N LEU A 143 9.49 12.06 -8.44
CA LEU A 143 8.67 11.54 -7.35
C LEU A 143 9.46 10.58 -6.46
N ASN A 144 10.66 10.16 -6.90
CA ASN A 144 11.63 9.39 -6.12
C ASN A 144 11.02 8.13 -5.49
N PHE A 145 10.12 7.47 -6.23
CA PHE A 145 9.57 6.19 -5.84
C PHE A 145 10.64 5.11 -5.87
N ALA A 146 10.68 4.30 -4.82
CA ALA A 146 11.56 3.14 -4.71
C ALA A 146 10.74 1.95 -4.24
N CYS A 147 10.63 0.94 -5.09
CA CYS A 147 10.03 -0.33 -4.74
C CYS A 147 11.10 -1.25 -4.16
N PRO A 148 10.74 -2.11 -3.20
CA PRO A 148 11.70 -3.06 -2.64
C PRO A 148 12.12 -4.06 -3.72
N ALA A 149 13.40 -4.46 -3.68
CA ALA A 149 13.94 -5.47 -4.60
C ALA A 149 13.52 -6.90 -4.26
N GLU A 150 13.05 -7.11 -3.04
CA GLU A 150 12.66 -8.40 -2.49
C GLU A 150 11.32 -8.28 -1.77
N ASP A 151 10.72 -9.43 -1.47
CA ASP A 151 9.51 -9.52 -0.67
C ASP A 151 9.70 -8.85 0.70
N THR A 152 8.72 -8.02 1.09
CA THR A 152 8.69 -7.32 2.38
C THR A 152 7.45 -7.73 3.17
N GLU A 153 7.27 -7.15 4.36
CA GLU A 153 6.03 -7.29 5.12
C GLU A 153 4.81 -6.66 4.43
N TYR A 154 5.02 -5.71 3.51
CA TYR A 154 3.95 -4.99 2.82
C TYR A 154 3.77 -5.40 1.36
N PHE A 155 4.86 -5.79 0.69
CA PHE A 155 4.87 -6.13 -0.73
C PHE A 155 5.29 -7.58 -0.97
N SER A 156 4.64 -8.24 -1.94
CA SER A 156 5.02 -9.58 -2.38
C SER A 156 5.05 -9.69 -3.90
N SER A 157 6.05 -10.41 -4.39
CA SER A 157 6.19 -10.84 -5.79
C SER A 157 5.33 -12.07 -6.14
N ASP A 158 4.72 -12.73 -5.16
CA ASP A 158 3.82 -13.86 -5.38
C ASP A 158 2.45 -13.40 -5.91
N LEU A 159 2.32 -13.40 -7.24
CA LEU A 159 1.12 -12.97 -7.96
C LEU A 159 -0.14 -13.79 -7.63
N ALA A 160 0.01 -15.01 -7.10
CA ALA A 160 -1.13 -15.85 -6.74
C ALA A 160 -1.78 -15.42 -5.43
N ASN A 161 -0.99 -14.91 -4.48
CA ASN A 161 -1.41 -14.69 -3.09
C ASN A 161 -1.37 -13.21 -2.65
N CYS A 162 -0.91 -12.30 -3.49
CA CYS A 162 -0.87 -10.88 -3.17
C CYS A 162 -2.19 -10.14 -3.42
N ASN A 163 -2.42 -9.03 -2.70
CA ASN A 163 -3.56 -8.15 -2.86
C ASN A 163 -3.39 -7.25 -4.09
N ARG A 164 -4.30 -7.39 -5.04
CA ARG A 164 -4.33 -6.66 -6.32
C ARG A 164 -5.44 -5.61 -6.41
N LEU A 165 -6.12 -5.33 -5.29
CA LEU A 165 -7.41 -4.62 -5.25
C LEU A 165 -8.42 -5.25 -6.23
N ASP A 166 -9.07 -4.44 -7.06
CA ASP A 166 -10.03 -4.84 -8.09
C ASP A 166 -9.40 -5.04 -9.49
N ARG A 167 -8.09 -4.77 -9.65
CA ARG A 167 -7.44 -4.94 -10.96
C ARG A 167 -7.31 -6.41 -11.34
N THR A 168 -7.83 -6.74 -12.52
CA THR A 168 -7.78 -8.10 -13.10
C THR A 168 -7.12 -8.18 -14.48
N ARG A 169 -6.95 -7.03 -15.15
CA ARG A 169 -6.29 -6.91 -16.46
C ARG A 169 -5.14 -5.91 -16.39
N ASN A 170 -4.09 -6.18 -17.17
CA ASN A 170 -2.93 -5.30 -17.22
C ASN A 170 -3.33 -3.96 -17.86
N PRO A 171 -3.03 -2.80 -17.21
CA PRO A 171 -3.39 -1.49 -17.75
C PRO A 171 -2.77 -1.17 -19.11
N ASP A 172 -1.60 -1.75 -19.40
CA ASP A 172 -0.83 -1.46 -20.63
C ASP A 172 -1.12 -2.48 -21.74
N ASN A 173 -1.54 -3.69 -21.37
CA ASN A 173 -1.90 -4.76 -22.29
C ASN A 173 -3.12 -5.54 -21.77
N PRO A 174 -4.35 -5.13 -22.14
CA PRO A 174 -5.58 -5.72 -21.61
C PRO A 174 -5.77 -7.22 -21.90
N ASP A 175 -5.01 -7.80 -22.83
CA ASP A 175 -5.03 -9.23 -23.14
C ASP A 175 -4.27 -10.08 -22.09
N LEU A 176 -3.45 -9.43 -21.25
CA LEU A 176 -2.72 -10.06 -20.16
C LEU A 176 -3.44 -9.89 -18.82
N GLY A 177 -3.37 -10.93 -17.99
CA GLY A 177 -3.87 -10.88 -16.62
C GLY A 177 -3.08 -9.91 -15.74
N TRP A 178 -3.72 -9.41 -14.68
CA TRP A 178 -3.10 -8.59 -13.63
C TRP A 178 -3.41 -9.15 -12.24
N PRO A 179 -2.46 -9.11 -11.29
CA PRO A 179 -1.10 -8.58 -11.36
C PRO A 179 -0.21 -9.49 -12.22
N GLY A 180 0.67 -8.89 -13.01
CA GLY A 180 1.66 -9.60 -13.83
C GLY A 180 3.05 -9.07 -13.54
N THR A 181 4.10 -9.80 -13.93
CA THR A 181 5.45 -9.25 -13.94
C THR A 181 5.60 -8.36 -15.16
N PHE A 182 6.09 -7.12 -14.99
CA PHE A 182 6.41 -6.24 -16.12
C PHE A 182 7.57 -6.75 -16.98
N ALA A 183 8.24 -7.82 -16.56
CA ALA A 183 9.23 -8.54 -17.36
C ALA A 183 8.60 -9.32 -18.54
N SER A 184 7.29 -9.52 -18.53
CA SER A 184 6.54 -10.29 -19.55
C SER A 184 5.63 -9.44 -20.45
N SER A 185 5.67 -8.11 -20.30
CA SER A 185 4.92 -7.13 -21.12
C SER A 185 5.69 -6.69 -22.36
#